data_AF-A0A8H4PP54-F1
#
_entry.id   AF-A0A8H4PP54-F1
#
_cell.length_a   1.000
_cell.length_b   1.000
_cell.length_c   1.000
_cell.angle_alpha   90.00
_cell.angle_beta   90.00
_cell.angle_gamma   90.00
#
_symmetry.space_group_name_H-M   'P 1'
#
loop_
_entity.id
_entity.type
_entity.pdbx_description
1 polymer ?
#
loop_
_entity_poly.entity_id
_entity_poly.type
_entity_poly.pdbx_seq_one_letter_code
_entity_poly.pdbx_strand_id
1 'polypeptide(L)'
;MPNRGGRTLSGPWGRLKPIEQDALESIGLPSKGDSRLLDLKTQERYYTKIVERYMTFCSDAGRRDELLRRFSSLDIASLSASSLPAAAEHLAGPSVETLQSPAKSKALSDVIAALRKLREGVVASKRTDDFAVQAYLFCIRLSVLVKQPESYHPAILHLLRTIHPRQPLTSVEFQEVVSYLILDTACRRRRLDEAFVLRQQYGLRDAKVGAVLAALVHDNCVAFCRVKRAVDGHKARIMEWAEADLRTHALKCIGKTYMEVEVEFLERMTGSTWDELKKNDGVGWELDHTRVTIRKPKERPSTQKQASPLPALTVLAPNIESPHLSLRLHKPSRFVAMPTSRKRTATRSEVKDKASSLLLSDYRTCWLIKTDEPAVDIVVKDEIFSIHKSVLTKHSEYFEKCLTKPFAEALDNVVRFDDIEPQYLGYYLGLAASYSSIVPHAAPIPLQNPEARGRRVPMRDFVEVYKLCDRFLSTKMADFMKQCINTSIGDGHRALYRASSDKGLQKATTREFADAFEALELEHPAQIELGATMIVYFCEGIDYGAWDSCVEEVMDCPRFVGQVSRGFARKLAAAMSSRSKLKRKELPCP
;
A
#
# COMPACT_ATOMS: atom_id res chain seq x y z
N MET A 1 -2.25 -27.66 -76.28
CA MET A 1 -1.52 -26.56 -76.96
C MET A 1 -2.32 -25.27 -76.81
N PRO A 2 -1.67 -24.11 -76.66
CA PRO A 2 -1.96 -23.11 -75.63
C PRO A 2 -2.69 -21.85 -76.17
N ASN A 3 -3.17 -20.98 -75.26
CA ASN A 3 -2.73 -19.57 -75.12
C ASN A 3 -3.87 -18.61 -74.69
N ARG A 4 -3.56 -17.83 -73.63
CA ARG A 4 -4.02 -16.46 -73.28
C ARG A 4 -5.48 -16.04 -73.46
N GLY A 5 -6.12 -15.79 -72.32
CA GLY A 5 -7.22 -14.84 -72.12
C GLY A 5 -7.55 -14.79 -70.62
N GLY A 6 -7.76 -13.67 -69.94
CA GLY A 6 -7.92 -12.29 -70.38
C GLY A 6 -7.73 -11.33 -69.20
N ARG A 7 -7.61 -10.05 -69.57
CA ARG A 7 -7.55 -8.88 -68.69
C ARG A 7 -8.78 -8.85 -67.76
N THR A 8 -8.56 -8.86 -66.45
CA THR A 8 -9.57 -8.47 -65.47
C THR A 8 -9.69 -6.95 -65.45
N LEU A 9 -10.87 -6.44 -65.82
CA LEU A 9 -11.28 -5.07 -65.57
C LEU A 9 -11.45 -4.88 -64.05
N SER A 10 -10.70 -3.93 -63.52
CA SER A 10 -10.71 -3.54 -62.11
C SER A 10 -12.05 -2.87 -61.76
N GLY A 11 -12.82 -3.48 -60.85
CA GLY A 11 -13.94 -2.84 -60.16
C GLY A 11 -13.49 -2.31 -58.78
N PRO A 12 -14.04 -1.19 -58.28
CA PRO A 12 -13.41 -0.35 -57.25
C PRO A 12 -13.68 -0.78 -55.80
N TRP A 13 -13.75 -2.08 -55.52
CA TRP A 13 -14.07 -2.62 -54.19
C TRP A 13 -12.86 -3.27 -53.47
N GLY A 14 -11.65 -2.96 -53.92
CA GLY A 14 -10.42 -3.59 -53.45
C GLY A 14 -9.48 -2.66 -52.68
N ARG A 15 -9.94 -1.91 -51.67
CA ARG A 15 -9.05 -1.30 -50.65
C ARG A 15 -9.80 -0.66 -49.46
N LEU A 16 -10.58 -1.44 -48.73
CA LEU A 16 -10.70 -1.12 -47.30
C LEU A 16 -9.43 -1.65 -46.64
N LYS A 17 -8.56 -0.74 -46.18
CA LYS A 17 -7.49 -1.08 -45.23
C LYS A 17 -8.12 -1.93 -44.12
N PRO A 18 -7.47 -3.00 -43.62
CA PRO A 18 -7.91 -3.59 -42.36
C PRO A 18 -8.03 -2.45 -41.37
N ILE A 19 -9.25 -2.19 -40.89
CA ILE A 19 -9.43 -1.30 -39.75
C ILE A 19 -8.66 -2.01 -38.65
N GLU A 20 -7.57 -1.40 -38.17
CA GLU A 20 -6.88 -1.84 -36.94
C GLU A 20 -7.89 -1.68 -35.80
N GLN A 21 -8.77 -2.68 -35.69
CA GLN A 21 -9.73 -2.78 -34.62
C GLN A 21 -8.95 -3.11 -33.38
N ASP A 22 -9.09 -2.24 -32.40
CA ASP A 22 -8.46 -2.37 -31.11
C ASP A 22 -8.77 -3.76 -30.51
N ALA A 23 -7.72 -4.49 -30.14
CA ALA A 23 -7.82 -5.85 -29.60
C ALA A 23 -8.80 -5.95 -28.42
N LEU A 24 -8.92 -4.91 -27.58
CA LEU A 24 -9.86 -4.86 -26.45
C LEU A 24 -11.32 -4.59 -26.86
N GLU A 25 -11.52 -3.85 -27.96
CA GLU A 25 -12.83 -3.53 -28.51
C GLU A 25 -13.37 -4.67 -29.41
N SER A 26 -12.46 -5.42 -30.05
CA SER A 26 -12.77 -6.51 -30.98
C SER A 26 -13.51 -7.69 -30.34
N ILE A 27 -13.36 -7.87 -29.02
CA ILE A 27 -14.03 -8.93 -28.23
C ILE A 27 -15.33 -8.38 -27.64
N GLY A 28 -16.43 -9.05 -27.92
CA GLY A 28 -17.77 -8.72 -27.46
C GLY A 28 -18.08 -9.24 -26.05
N LEU A 29 -19.27 -8.92 -25.56
CA LEU A 29 -19.76 -9.43 -24.27
C LEU A 29 -20.25 -10.88 -24.45
N PRO A 30 -19.89 -11.82 -23.56
CA PRO A 30 -20.48 -13.15 -23.53
C PRO A 30 -22.01 -13.12 -23.43
N SER A 31 -22.54 -12.16 -22.66
CA SER A 31 -23.98 -11.92 -22.52
C SER A 31 -24.69 -11.52 -23.84
N LYS A 32 -23.92 -11.09 -24.86
CA LYS A 32 -24.43 -10.73 -26.19
C LYS A 32 -24.11 -11.77 -27.27
N GLY A 33 -23.65 -12.97 -26.88
CA GLY A 33 -23.42 -14.10 -27.78
C GLY A 33 -21.97 -14.30 -28.24
N ASP A 34 -21.00 -13.54 -27.74
CA ASP A 34 -19.58 -13.78 -28.05
C ASP A 34 -19.00 -14.90 -27.16
N SER A 35 -18.72 -16.06 -27.76
CA SER A 35 -18.21 -17.23 -27.05
C SER A 35 -16.69 -17.26 -26.87
N ARG A 36 -15.93 -16.30 -27.42
CA ARG A 36 -14.45 -16.33 -27.41
C ARG A 36 -13.84 -16.29 -26.01
N LEU A 37 -14.48 -15.57 -25.08
CA LEU A 37 -14.05 -15.50 -23.68
C LEU A 37 -14.48 -16.70 -22.83
N LEU A 38 -15.05 -17.75 -23.43
CA LEU A 38 -15.26 -19.04 -22.74
C LEU A 38 -13.97 -19.87 -22.67
N ASP A 39 -13.03 -19.64 -23.59
CA ASP A 39 -11.74 -20.32 -23.59
C ASP A 39 -10.79 -19.73 -22.53
N LEU A 40 -10.20 -20.58 -21.70
CA LEU A 40 -9.39 -20.19 -20.55
C LEU A 40 -8.08 -19.51 -20.97
N LYS A 41 -7.46 -19.97 -22.06
CA LYS A 41 -6.22 -19.37 -22.59
C LYS A 41 -6.49 -18.00 -23.22
N THR A 42 -7.63 -17.87 -23.88
CA THR A 42 -8.08 -16.60 -24.45
C THR A 42 -8.38 -15.57 -23.35
N GLN A 43 -8.96 -15.98 -22.21
CA GLN A 43 -9.12 -15.11 -21.05
C GLN A 43 -7.79 -14.58 -20.51
N GLU A 44 -6.77 -15.45 -20.39
CA GLU A 44 -5.44 -15.07 -19.92
C GLU A 44 -4.78 -14.05 -20.86
N ARG A 45 -4.80 -14.33 -22.18
CA ARG A 45 -4.28 -13.40 -23.19
C ARG A 45 -5.02 -12.07 -23.19
N TYR A 46 -6.34 -12.10 -23.05
CA TYR A 46 -7.17 -10.90 -22.99
C TYR A 46 -6.85 -10.06 -21.75
N TYR A 47 -6.70 -10.72 -20.59
CA TYR A 47 -6.28 -10.06 -19.36
C TYR A 47 -4.90 -9.40 -19.49
N THR A 48 -3.93 -10.05 -20.13
CA THR A 48 -2.63 -9.44 -20.42
C THR A 48 -2.81 -8.12 -21.19
N LYS A 49 -3.61 -8.10 -22.26
CA LYS A 49 -3.88 -6.87 -23.04
C LYS A 49 -4.57 -5.77 -22.22
N ILE A 50 -5.45 -6.13 -21.28
CA ILE A 50 -6.07 -5.16 -20.36
C ILE A 50 -5.01 -4.54 -19.46
N VAL A 51 -4.13 -5.36 -18.88
CA VAL A 51 -3.07 -4.91 -17.98
C VAL A 51 -2.07 -4.04 -18.72
N GLU A 52 -1.66 -4.43 -19.93
CA GLU A 52 -0.77 -3.64 -20.80
C GLU A 52 -1.30 -2.21 -20.96
N ARG A 53 -2.56 -2.06 -21.39
CA ARG A 53 -3.17 -0.75 -21.59
C ARG A 53 -3.27 0.07 -20.30
N TYR A 54 -3.56 -0.60 -19.19
CA TYR A 54 -3.57 0.04 -17.88
C TYR A 54 -2.19 0.55 -17.47
N MET A 55 -1.12 -0.22 -17.73
CA MET A 55 0.25 0.17 -17.40
C MET A 55 0.75 1.32 -18.30
N THR A 56 0.40 1.32 -19.57
CA THR A 56 0.64 2.46 -20.47
C THR A 56 -0.03 3.71 -19.93
N PHE A 57 -1.31 3.60 -19.54
CA PHE A 57 -2.04 4.72 -18.92
C PHE A 57 -1.37 5.25 -17.65
N CYS A 58 -0.87 4.36 -16.79
CA CYS A 58 -0.15 4.74 -15.57
C CYS A 58 1.20 5.41 -15.89
N SER A 59 1.92 4.92 -16.90
CA SER A 59 3.20 5.47 -17.33
C SER A 59 3.04 6.89 -17.89
N ASP A 60 2.01 7.11 -18.70
CA ASP A 60 1.67 8.40 -19.31
C ASP A 60 1.22 9.48 -18.32
N ALA A 61 0.89 9.11 -17.08
CA ALA A 61 0.52 10.08 -16.05
C ALA A 61 1.74 10.76 -15.43
N GLY A 62 2.90 10.11 -15.42
CA GLY A 62 4.19 10.64 -14.95
C GLY A 62 4.27 10.92 -13.43
N ARG A 63 3.19 11.44 -12.81
CA ARG A 63 3.09 11.81 -11.39
C ARG A 63 1.82 11.22 -10.75
N ARG A 64 1.90 10.89 -9.47
CA ARG A 64 0.80 10.29 -8.69
C ARG A 64 -0.45 11.17 -8.63
N ASP A 65 -0.28 12.46 -8.39
CA ASP A 65 -1.40 13.39 -8.25
C ASP A 65 -2.16 13.55 -9.56
N GLU A 66 -1.43 13.53 -10.68
CA GLU A 66 -2.02 13.56 -12.03
C GLU A 66 -2.80 12.28 -12.33
N LEU A 67 -2.33 11.13 -11.86
CA LEU A 67 -3.02 9.85 -12.03
C LEU A 67 -4.31 9.79 -11.20
N LEU A 68 -4.28 10.24 -9.95
CA LEU A 68 -5.48 10.38 -9.10
C LEU A 68 -6.47 11.40 -9.67
N ARG A 69 -5.96 12.50 -10.25
CA ARG A 69 -6.78 13.48 -10.97
C ARG A 69 -7.48 12.84 -12.17
N ARG A 70 -6.77 12.06 -12.99
CA ARG A 70 -7.33 11.34 -14.14
C ARG A 70 -8.38 10.30 -13.73
N PHE A 71 -8.17 9.57 -12.63
CA PHE A 71 -9.19 8.67 -12.09
C PHE A 71 -10.44 9.44 -11.64
N SER A 72 -10.27 10.61 -11.04
CA SER A 72 -11.39 11.46 -10.60
C SER A 72 -12.15 12.10 -11.77
N SER A 73 -11.49 12.39 -12.89
CA SER A 73 -12.17 12.91 -14.10
C SER A 73 -13.18 11.93 -14.69
N LEU A 74 -12.97 10.61 -14.55
CA LEU A 74 -13.94 9.61 -15.00
C LEU A 74 -15.14 9.45 -14.07
N ASP A 75 -14.96 9.65 -12.76
CA ASP A 75 -16.07 9.72 -11.79
C ASP A 75 -17.07 10.80 -12.23
N ILE A 76 -16.56 12.00 -12.55
CA ILE A 76 -17.36 13.14 -12.99
C ILE A 76 -18.03 12.90 -14.34
N ALA A 77 -17.32 12.34 -15.32
CA ALA A 77 -17.91 12.03 -16.64
C ALA A 77 -19.04 10.99 -16.55
N SER A 78 -18.93 10.03 -15.62
CA SER A 78 -19.98 9.03 -15.38
C SER A 78 -21.23 9.65 -14.73
N LEU A 79 -21.06 10.60 -13.81
CA LEU A 79 -22.17 11.35 -13.20
C LEU A 79 -22.91 12.21 -14.23
N SER A 80 -22.19 12.88 -15.14
CA SER A 80 -22.76 13.72 -16.20
C SER A 80 -23.52 12.93 -17.27
N ALA A 81 -23.15 11.67 -17.54
CA ALA A 81 -23.85 10.81 -18.50
C ALA A 81 -25.24 10.34 -18.01
N SER A 82 -25.50 10.44 -16.70
CA SER A 82 -26.78 10.07 -16.07
C SER A 82 -27.85 11.17 -16.12
N SER A 83 -27.55 12.36 -16.67
CA SER A 83 -28.49 13.47 -16.78
C SER A 83 -28.59 13.98 -18.22
N LEU A 84 -29.75 13.80 -18.85
CA LEU A 84 -30.13 14.47 -20.10
C LEU A 84 -31.64 14.81 -20.09
N PRO A 85 -32.11 15.79 -20.89
CA PRO A 85 -31.40 16.41 -22.01
C PRO A 85 -31.25 17.94 -22.01
N ALA A 86 -30.20 18.36 -22.72
CA ALA A 86 -30.08 19.48 -23.67
C ALA A 86 -30.82 20.81 -23.39
N ALA A 87 -30.05 21.85 -23.04
CA ALA A 87 -30.03 23.16 -23.71
C ALA A 87 -29.12 24.13 -22.93
N ALA A 88 -27.90 24.36 -23.43
CA ALA A 88 -27.12 25.60 -23.23
C ALA A 88 -25.77 25.43 -23.95
N GLU A 89 -25.78 25.47 -25.27
CA GLU A 89 -24.61 25.90 -26.01
C GLU A 89 -24.50 27.42 -25.90
N HIS A 90 -23.25 27.90 -25.78
CA HIS A 90 -22.80 29.30 -25.70
C HIS A 90 -22.75 29.94 -24.30
N LEU A 91 -21.57 29.86 -23.68
CA LEU A 91 -20.65 31.00 -23.43
C LEU A 91 -19.57 30.57 -22.41
N ALA A 92 -18.40 30.18 -22.90
CA ALA A 92 -17.18 30.09 -22.08
C ALA A 92 -16.00 30.63 -22.88
N GLY A 93 -15.36 31.68 -22.36
CA GLY A 93 -14.24 32.36 -22.96
C GLY A 93 -12.93 31.56 -22.93
N PRO A 94 -11.88 32.03 -23.62
CA PRO A 94 -10.68 31.26 -23.87
C PRO A 94 -9.69 31.40 -22.71
N SER A 95 -9.46 30.32 -21.96
CA SER A 95 -8.17 30.04 -21.28
C SER A 95 -8.27 28.79 -20.37
N VAL A 96 -8.42 27.58 -20.93
CA VAL A 96 -7.98 26.29 -20.31
C VAL A 96 -7.87 25.19 -21.40
N GLU A 97 -7.15 25.41 -22.50
CA GLU A 97 -7.11 24.42 -23.61
C GLU A 97 -5.96 23.41 -23.56
N THR A 98 -5.16 23.34 -22.49
CA THR A 98 -3.92 22.52 -22.53
C THR A 98 -3.84 21.32 -21.56
N LEU A 99 -4.85 20.96 -20.76
CA LEU A 99 -4.71 19.83 -19.81
C LEU A 99 -5.92 18.89 -19.62
N GLN A 100 -6.88 18.87 -20.54
CA GLN A 100 -7.94 17.84 -20.59
C GLN A 100 -7.89 17.13 -21.95
N SER A 101 -7.19 16.02 -22.04
CA SER A 101 -7.18 15.18 -23.25
C SER A 101 -8.33 14.16 -23.17
N PRO A 102 -9.42 14.30 -23.95
CA PRO A 102 -10.55 13.35 -23.97
C PRO A 102 -10.15 11.96 -24.49
N ALA A 103 -9.03 11.85 -25.20
CA ALA A 103 -8.48 10.58 -25.67
C ALA A 103 -7.95 9.70 -24.51
N LYS A 104 -7.48 10.31 -23.42
CA LYS A 104 -6.84 9.58 -22.30
C LYS A 104 -7.84 9.07 -21.27
N SER A 105 -8.96 9.76 -21.08
CA SER A 105 -10.10 9.24 -20.31
C SER A 105 -10.77 8.06 -21.03
N LYS A 106 -10.81 8.11 -22.37
CA LYS A 106 -11.30 6.99 -23.21
C LYS A 106 -10.50 5.71 -22.97
N ALA A 107 -9.17 5.75 -23.00
CA ALA A 107 -8.33 4.58 -22.79
C ALA A 107 -8.59 3.85 -21.46
N LEU A 108 -8.83 4.60 -20.38
CA LEU A 108 -9.17 4.01 -19.08
C LEU A 108 -10.62 3.50 -19.02
N SER A 109 -11.56 4.18 -19.68
CA SER A 109 -12.93 3.66 -19.87
C SER A 109 -12.91 2.32 -20.63
N ASP A 110 -12.08 2.19 -21.65
CA ASP A 110 -11.92 0.97 -22.43
C ASP A 110 -11.36 -0.18 -21.57
N VAL A 111 -10.41 0.11 -20.68
CA VAL A 111 -9.88 -0.85 -19.70
C VAL A 111 -10.98 -1.35 -18.77
N ILE A 112 -11.81 -0.46 -18.22
CA ILE A 112 -12.91 -0.84 -17.34
C ILE A 112 -13.97 -1.68 -18.10
N ALA A 113 -14.28 -1.29 -19.34
CA ALA A 113 -15.19 -2.04 -20.19
C ALA A 113 -14.65 -3.44 -20.52
N ALA A 114 -13.35 -3.55 -20.81
CA ALA A 114 -12.67 -4.82 -21.05
C ALA A 114 -12.65 -5.69 -19.79
N LEU A 115 -12.40 -5.12 -18.61
CA LEU A 115 -12.51 -5.84 -17.34
C LEU A 115 -13.93 -6.36 -17.10
N ARG A 116 -14.95 -5.60 -17.45
CA ARG A 116 -16.34 -6.07 -17.39
C ARG A 116 -16.55 -7.30 -18.30
N LYS A 117 -16.08 -7.25 -19.55
CA LYS A 117 -16.14 -8.38 -20.49
C LYS A 117 -15.44 -9.61 -19.93
N LEU A 118 -14.25 -9.43 -19.34
CA LEU A 118 -13.50 -10.52 -18.72
C LEU A 118 -14.23 -11.13 -17.51
N ARG A 119 -14.82 -10.30 -16.62
CA ARG A 119 -15.62 -10.81 -15.49
C ARG A 119 -16.79 -11.68 -15.98
N GLU A 120 -17.50 -11.22 -17.01
CA GLU A 120 -18.60 -11.99 -17.62
C GLU A 120 -18.10 -13.32 -18.21
N GLY A 121 -16.93 -13.33 -18.87
CA GLY A 121 -16.31 -14.56 -19.40
C GLY A 121 -15.91 -15.55 -18.30
N VAL A 122 -15.34 -15.07 -17.21
CA VAL A 122 -14.98 -15.90 -16.04
C VAL A 122 -16.23 -16.51 -15.39
N VAL A 123 -17.32 -15.73 -15.24
CA VAL A 123 -18.59 -16.23 -14.71
C VAL A 123 -19.21 -17.27 -15.66
N ALA A 124 -19.23 -16.99 -16.96
CA ALA A 124 -19.80 -17.89 -17.97
C ALA A 124 -19.04 -19.23 -18.07
N SER A 125 -17.71 -19.18 -17.98
CA SER A 125 -16.84 -20.37 -17.94
C SER A 125 -16.83 -21.08 -16.58
N LYS A 126 -17.46 -20.51 -15.55
CA LYS A 126 -17.46 -21.02 -14.15
C LYS A 126 -16.05 -21.27 -13.60
N ARG A 127 -15.07 -20.49 -14.07
CA ARG A 127 -13.66 -20.61 -13.69
C ARG A 127 -13.42 -20.10 -12.26
N THR A 128 -12.71 -20.88 -11.44
CA THR A 128 -12.47 -20.56 -10.01
C THR A 128 -11.03 -20.88 -9.59
N ASP A 129 -10.06 -20.67 -10.46
CA ASP A 129 -8.63 -20.91 -10.21
C ASP A 129 -7.90 -19.64 -9.71
N ASP A 130 -6.58 -19.75 -9.52
CA ASP A 130 -5.75 -18.63 -9.09
C ASP A 130 -5.82 -17.43 -10.04
N PHE A 131 -5.92 -17.68 -11.35
CA PHE A 131 -6.13 -16.63 -12.34
C PHE A 131 -7.43 -15.87 -12.11
N ALA A 132 -8.55 -16.58 -11.87
CA ALA A 132 -9.83 -15.93 -11.59
C ALA A 132 -9.75 -15.05 -10.34
N VAL A 133 -9.07 -15.52 -9.28
CA VAL A 133 -8.80 -14.70 -8.08
C VAL A 133 -8.02 -13.43 -8.46
N GLN A 134 -6.97 -13.56 -9.28
CA GLN A 134 -6.14 -12.43 -9.71
C GLN A 134 -6.91 -11.39 -10.51
N ALA A 135 -7.61 -11.83 -11.54
CA ALA A 135 -8.38 -10.96 -12.39
C ALA A 135 -9.45 -10.19 -11.59
N TYR A 136 -10.09 -10.85 -10.62
CA TYR A 136 -11.07 -10.20 -9.75
C TYR A 136 -10.44 -9.21 -8.77
N LEU A 137 -9.32 -9.55 -8.13
CA LEU A 137 -8.61 -8.62 -7.24
C LEU A 137 -8.16 -7.36 -7.98
N PHE A 138 -7.56 -7.52 -9.15
CA PHE A 138 -7.17 -6.39 -10.00
C PHE A 138 -8.39 -5.55 -10.40
N CYS A 139 -9.46 -6.21 -10.84
CA CYS A 139 -10.69 -5.54 -11.21
C CYS A 139 -11.30 -4.73 -10.06
N ILE A 140 -11.34 -5.29 -8.84
CA ILE A 140 -11.86 -4.64 -7.64
C ILE A 140 -11.00 -3.41 -7.32
N ARG A 141 -9.68 -3.57 -7.25
CA ARG A 141 -8.75 -2.48 -6.92
C ARG A 141 -8.87 -1.33 -7.90
N LEU A 142 -8.85 -1.62 -9.21
CA LEU A 142 -8.99 -0.59 -10.23
C LEU A 142 -10.36 0.11 -10.17
N SER A 143 -11.44 -0.66 -10.03
CA SER A 143 -12.79 -0.10 -9.95
C SER A 143 -12.99 0.76 -8.70
N VAL A 144 -12.31 0.44 -7.59
CA VAL A 144 -12.28 1.27 -6.37
C VAL A 144 -11.55 2.60 -6.63
N LEU A 145 -10.40 2.57 -7.33
CA LEU A 145 -9.66 3.79 -7.68
C LEU A 145 -10.49 4.74 -8.56
N VAL A 146 -11.22 4.18 -9.53
CA VAL A 146 -12.13 4.91 -10.42
C VAL A 146 -13.46 5.29 -9.73
N LYS A 147 -13.69 4.84 -8.49
CA LYS A 147 -14.92 5.09 -7.70
C LYS A 147 -16.21 4.60 -8.38
N GLN A 148 -16.18 3.46 -9.08
CA GLN A 148 -17.36 2.87 -9.74
C GLN A 148 -17.95 1.70 -8.94
N PRO A 149 -18.96 1.93 -8.07
CA PRO A 149 -19.57 0.88 -7.24
C PRO A 149 -20.24 -0.22 -8.06
N GLU A 150 -20.73 0.08 -9.26
CA GLU A 150 -21.36 -0.87 -10.18
C GLU A 150 -20.39 -1.95 -10.65
N SER A 151 -19.08 -1.66 -10.62
CA SER A 151 -18.03 -2.59 -11.05
C SER A 151 -17.40 -3.33 -9.87
N TYR A 152 -17.00 -2.65 -8.80
CA TYR A 152 -16.33 -3.34 -7.68
C TYR A 152 -17.29 -4.09 -6.77
N HIS A 153 -18.49 -3.57 -6.48
CA HIS A 153 -19.40 -4.20 -5.52
C HIS A 153 -19.83 -5.63 -5.93
N PRO A 154 -20.36 -5.86 -7.15
CA PRO A 154 -20.70 -7.22 -7.58
C PRO A 154 -19.46 -8.12 -7.70
N ALA A 155 -18.30 -7.56 -8.08
CA ALA A 155 -17.05 -8.32 -8.15
C ALA A 155 -16.60 -8.81 -6.77
N ILE A 156 -16.68 -7.96 -5.73
CA ILE A 156 -16.39 -8.33 -4.34
C ILE A 156 -17.33 -9.45 -3.88
N LEU A 157 -18.64 -9.31 -4.11
CA LEU A 157 -19.61 -10.32 -3.68
C LEU A 157 -19.40 -11.65 -4.38
N HIS A 158 -19.09 -11.64 -5.68
CA HIS A 158 -18.80 -12.87 -6.43
C HIS A 158 -17.51 -13.54 -5.93
N LEU A 159 -16.45 -12.76 -5.72
CA LEU A 159 -15.18 -13.24 -5.19
C LEU A 159 -15.35 -13.88 -3.81
N LEU A 160 -16.07 -13.23 -2.88
CA LEU A 160 -16.27 -13.73 -1.51
C LEU A 160 -17.24 -14.92 -1.43
N ARG A 161 -18.32 -14.93 -2.23
CA ARG A 161 -19.38 -15.95 -2.12
C ARG A 161 -19.19 -17.15 -3.03
N THR A 162 -18.51 -17.00 -4.16
CA THR A 162 -18.43 -18.03 -5.20
C THR A 162 -17.01 -18.57 -5.37
N ILE A 163 -16.02 -17.69 -5.50
CA ILE A 163 -14.63 -18.08 -5.78
C ILE A 163 -13.93 -18.51 -4.48
N HIS A 164 -14.01 -17.69 -3.42
CA HIS A 164 -13.31 -17.94 -2.14
C HIS A 164 -13.61 -19.31 -1.50
N PRO A 165 -14.85 -19.84 -1.50
CA PRO A 165 -15.12 -21.18 -0.95
C PRO A 165 -14.48 -22.32 -1.75
N ARG A 166 -14.14 -22.09 -3.02
CA ARG A 166 -13.54 -23.09 -3.93
C ARG A 166 -12.03 -22.95 -4.04
N GLN A 167 -11.55 -21.71 -4.08
CA GLN A 167 -10.14 -21.35 -4.06
C GLN A 167 -9.93 -20.31 -2.94
N PRO A 168 -9.34 -20.72 -1.80
CA PRO A 168 -9.23 -19.84 -0.64
C PRO A 168 -8.31 -18.66 -0.95
N LEU A 169 -8.75 -17.47 -0.51
CA LEU A 169 -7.95 -16.26 -0.56
C LEU A 169 -6.90 -16.32 0.55
N THR A 170 -5.76 -15.65 0.36
CA THR A 170 -4.83 -15.47 1.47
C THR A 170 -5.48 -14.60 2.56
N SER A 171 -5.00 -14.72 3.79
CA SER A 171 -5.51 -13.90 4.90
C SER A 171 -5.40 -12.40 4.61
N VAL A 172 -4.42 -11.97 3.83
CA VAL A 172 -4.23 -10.54 3.50
C VAL A 172 -5.27 -10.08 2.49
N GLU A 173 -5.45 -10.83 1.40
CA GLU A 173 -6.45 -10.53 0.36
C GLU A 173 -7.87 -10.54 0.89
N PHE A 174 -8.17 -11.53 1.72
CA PHE A 174 -9.49 -11.67 2.31
C PHE A 174 -9.80 -10.44 3.18
N GLN A 175 -8.87 -10.05 4.06
CA GLN A 175 -9.05 -8.86 4.90
C GLN A 175 -9.10 -7.58 4.06
N GLU A 176 -8.33 -7.48 2.98
CA GLU A 176 -8.36 -6.34 2.05
C GLU A 176 -9.75 -6.18 1.40
N VAL A 177 -10.27 -7.22 0.76
CA VAL A 177 -11.54 -7.21 0.03
C VAL A 177 -12.72 -6.99 0.97
N VAL A 178 -12.72 -7.66 2.14
CA VAL A 178 -13.75 -7.47 3.18
C VAL A 178 -13.72 -6.04 3.73
N SER A 179 -12.53 -5.45 3.89
CA SER A 179 -12.41 -4.05 4.32
C SER A 179 -13.06 -3.09 3.31
N TYR A 180 -12.89 -3.32 2.01
CA TYR A 180 -13.56 -2.50 0.98
C TYR A 180 -15.08 -2.63 1.06
N LEU A 181 -15.62 -3.84 1.28
CA LEU A 181 -17.07 -4.06 1.41
C LEU A 181 -17.66 -3.32 2.62
N ILE A 182 -16.98 -3.40 3.77
CA ILE A 182 -17.43 -2.76 5.01
C ILE A 182 -17.36 -1.24 4.87
N LEU A 183 -16.25 -0.71 4.33
CA LEU A 183 -16.10 0.73 4.10
C LEU A 183 -17.10 1.26 3.06
N ASP A 184 -17.39 0.52 1.99
CA ASP A 184 -18.43 0.91 1.02
C ASP A 184 -19.80 1.02 1.69
N THR A 185 -20.13 0.05 2.53
CA THR A 185 -21.40 0.00 3.26
C THR A 185 -21.54 1.15 4.27
N ALA A 186 -20.45 1.48 4.96
CA ALA A 186 -20.43 2.58 5.92
C ALA A 186 -20.37 3.97 5.26
N CYS A 187 -19.46 4.16 4.31
CA CYS A 187 -19.15 5.48 3.73
C CYS A 187 -20.12 5.88 2.62
N ARG A 188 -20.42 4.98 1.67
CA ARG A 188 -21.27 5.30 0.51
C ARG A 188 -22.74 5.00 0.78
N ARG A 189 -23.06 3.83 1.35
CA ARG A 189 -24.46 3.43 1.61
C ARG A 189 -25.03 4.00 2.91
N ARG A 190 -24.20 4.57 3.78
CA ARG A 190 -24.59 5.13 5.09
C ARG A 190 -25.26 4.14 6.04
N ARG A 191 -24.99 2.85 5.87
CA ARG A 191 -25.56 1.76 6.70
C ARG A 191 -24.53 1.27 7.70
N LEU A 192 -24.41 1.99 8.82
CA LEU A 192 -23.45 1.64 9.87
C LEU A 192 -23.80 0.32 10.56
N ASP A 193 -25.09 0.07 10.77
CA ASP A 193 -25.64 -1.19 11.28
C ASP A 193 -25.14 -2.40 10.47
N GLU A 194 -25.35 -2.37 9.15
CA GLU A 194 -24.95 -3.43 8.24
C GLU A 194 -23.41 -3.56 8.21
N ALA A 195 -22.68 -2.45 8.27
CA ALA A 195 -21.22 -2.46 8.31
C ALA A 195 -20.67 -3.18 9.57
N PHE A 196 -21.27 -2.97 10.74
CA PHE A 196 -20.88 -3.68 11.97
C PHE A 196 -21.22 -5.18 11.90
N VAL A 197 -22.39 -5.53 11.36
CA VAL A 197 -22.79 -6.93 11.16
C VAL A 197 -21.81 -7.63 10.22
N LEU A 198 -21.47 -7.01 9.09
CA LEU A 198 -20.50 -7.56 8.14
C LEU A 198 -19.11 -7.72 8.76
N ARG A 199 -18.67 -6.76 9.57
CA ARG A 199 -17.38 -6.84 10.30
C ARG A 199 -17.34 -8.04 11.24
N GLN A 200 -18.42 -8.30 11.96
CA GLN A 200 -18.52 -9.45 12.86
C GLN A 200 -18.60 -10.75 12.07
N GLN A 201 -19.42 -10.80 11.02
CA GLN A 201 -19.64 -11.99 10.19
C GLN A 201 -18.34 -12.48 9.52
N TYR A 202 -17.54 -11.56 8.97
CA TYR A 202 -16.28 -11.89 8.31
C TYR A 202 -15.06 -11.86 9.25
N GLY A 203 -15.24 -11.54 10.53
CA GLY A 203 -14.17 -11.54 11.53
C GLY A 203 -13.01 -10.59 11.20
N LEU A 204 -13.29 -9.41 10.63
CA LEU A 204 -12.26 -8.47 10.19
C LEU A 204 -11.46 -7.91 11.39
N ARG A 205 -10.13 -8.09 11.36
CA ARG A 205 -9.19 -7.63 12.40
C ARG A 205 -8.36 -6.43 11.95
N ASP A 206 -9.00 -5.45 11.33
CA ASP A 206 -8.36 -4.18 10.97
C ASP A 206 -8.75 -3.08 11.97
N ALA A 207 -7.76 -2.63 12.75
CA ALA A 207 -7.93 -1.54 13.71
C ALA A 207 -8.27 -0.21 13.05
N LYS A 208 -7.77 0.04 11.82
CA LYS A 208 -8.02 1.28 11.09
C LYS A 208 -9.47 1.34 10.62
N VAL A 209 -10.00 0.25 10.04
CA VAL A 209 -11.43 0.17 9.67
C VAL A 209 -12.31 0.35 10.91
N GLY A 210 -11.93 -0.24 12.04
CA GLY A 210 -12.61 0.00 13.31
C GLY A 210 -12.62 1.48 13.73
N ALA A 211 -11.48 2.18 13.59
CA ALA A 211 -11.38 3.61 13.88
C ALA A 211 -12.21 4.46 12.90
N VAL A 212 -12.31 4.09 11.62
CA VAL A 212 -13.19 4.76 10.64
C VAL A 212 -14.65 4.62 11.06
N LEU A 213 -15.09 3.41 11.40
CA LEU A 213 -16.47 3.17 11.85
C LEU A 213 -16.78 3.96 13.13
N ALA A 214 -15.86 3.99 14.10
CA ALA A 214 -16.04 4.80 15.31
C ALA A 214 -16.12 6.30 15.00
N ALA A 215 -15.28 6.80 14.09
CA ALA A 215 -15.32 8.20 13.67
C ALA A 215 -16.65 8.55 12.99
N LEU A 216 -17.20 7.65 12.18
CA LEU A 216 -18.50 7.83 11.53
C LEU A 216 -19.66 7.79 12.54
N VAL A 217 -19.62 6.90 13.53
CA VAL A 217 -20.67 6.82 14.58
C VAL A 217 -20.71 8.09 15.43
N HIS A 218 -19.57 8.71 15.69
CA HIS A 218 -19.45 9.92 16.50
C HIS A 218 -19.47 11.22 15.67
N ASP A 219 -19.69 11.15 14.36
CA ASP A 219 -19.58 12.28 13.42
C ASP A 219 -18.30 13.11 13.61
N ASN A 220 -17.20 12.43 13.95
CA ASN A 220 -15.93 13.05 14.29
C ASN A 220 -15.07 13.26 13.05
N CYS A 221 -15.25 14.42 12.41
CA CYS A 221 -14.53 14.83 11.21
C CYS A 221 -13.00 14.81 11.38
N VAL A 222 -12.48 15.25 12.54
CA VAL A 222 -11.02 15.30 12.79
C VAL A 222 -10.42 13.90 12.88
N ALA A 223 -11.07 13.01 13.64
CA ALA A 223 -10.64 11.62 13.75
C ALA A 223 -10.73 10.92 12.39
N PHE A 224 -11.78 11.19 11.62
CA PHE A 224 -11.96 10.66 10.27
C PHE A 224 -10.83 11.10 9.32
N CYS A 225 -10.52 12.40 9.25
CA CYS A 225 -9.45 12.93 8.41
C CYS A 225 -8.07 12.38 8.81
N ARG A 226 -7.81 12.25 10.12
CA ARG A 226 -6.57 11.63 10.62
C ARG A 226 -6.43 10.18 10.18
N VAL A 227 -7.50 9.38 10.31
CA VAL A 227 -7.47 7.97 9.91
C VAL A 227 -7.37 7.84 8.38
N LYS A 228 -8.04 8.71 7.61
CA LYS A 228 -7.95 8.74 6.14
C LYS A 228 -6.51 8.89 5.65
N ARG A 229 -5.71 9.75 6.30
CA ARG A 229 -4.28 9.94 5.96
C ARG A 229 -3.41 8.73 6.31
N ALA A 230 -3.87 7.86 7.21
CA ALA A 230 -3.11 6.71 7.70
C ALA A 230 -3.50 5.37 7.05
N VAL A 231 -4.63 5.29 6.33
CA VAL A 231 -5.05 4.10 5.58
C VAL A 231 -4.41 4.05 4.19
N ASP A 232 -4.47 2.90 3.53
CA ASP A 232 -4.04 2.77 2.14
C ASP A 232 -4.92 3.58 1.18
N GLY A 233 -4.36 3.88 0.00
CA GLY A 233 -5.03 4.72 -0.99
C GLY A 233 -6.38 4.19 -1.47
N HIS A 234 -6.58 2.87 -1.53
CA HIS A 234 -7.86 2.29 -1.95
C HIS A 234 -8.95 2.50 -0.88
N LYS A 235 -8.63 2.22 0.39
CA LYS A 235 -9.53 2.52 1.51
C LYS A 235 -9.81 4.02 1.61
N ALA A 236 -8.79 4.87 1.48
CA ALA A 236 -8.95 6.32 1.46
C ALA A 236 -9.90 6.79 0.34
N ARG A 237 -9.83 6.16 -0.83
CA ARG A 237 -10.69 6.46 -1.98
C ARG A 237 -12.16 6.14 -1.71
N ILE A 238 -12.46 5.04 -1.00
CA ILE A 238 -13.82 4.72 -0.57
C ILE A 238 -14.29 5.70 0.50
N MET A 239 -13.40 6.10 1.41
CA MET A 239 -13.70 7.05 2.48
C MET A 239 -14.08 8.44 1.96
N GLU A 240 -13.63 8.85 0.77
CA GLU A 240 -14.00 10.14 0.16
C GLU A 240 -15.51 10.32 -0.01
N TRP A 241 -16.27 9.25 -0.23
CA TRP A 241 -17.75 9.33 -0.27
C TRP A 241 -18.33 9.84 1.04
N ALA A 242 -17.67 9.56 2.16
CA ALA A 242 -18.16 9.96 3.46
C ALA A 242 -17.79 11.40 3.85
N GLU A 243 -16.76 11.95 3.21
CA GLU A 243 -16.04 13.11 3.67
C GLU A 243 -16.84 14.40 3.57
N ALA A 244 -17.51 14.64 2.44
CA ALA A 244 -18.29 15.86 2.22
C ALA A 244 -19.37 16.05 3.29
N ASP A 245 -20.08 14.99 3.65
CA ASP A 245 -21.16 15.06 4.66
C ASP A 245 -20.60 15.32 6.07
N LEU A 246 -19.51 14.64 6.45
CA LEU A 246 -18.86 14.85 7.75
C LEU A 246 -18.29 16.27 7.85
N ARG A 247 -17.69 16.77 6.76
CA ARG A 247 -17.17 18.12 6.67
C ARG A 247 -18.29 19.14 6.78
N THR A 248 -19.39 18.93 6.08
CA THR A 248 -20.60 19.77 6.17
C THR A 248 -21.14 19.81 7.59
N HIS A 249 -21.19 18.67 8.28
CA HIS A 249 -21.60 18.63 9.69
C HIS A 249 -20.65 19.43 10.59
N ALA A 250 -19.33 19.26 10.42
CA ALA A 250 -18.33 20.02 11.16
C ALA A 250 -18.45 21.53 10.91
N LEU A 251 -18.62 21.96 9.66
CA LEU A 251 -18.83 23.37 9.28
C LEU A 251 -20.10 23.94 9.93
N LYS A 252 -21.20 23.18 9.99
CA LYS A 252 -22.43 23.59 10.69
C LYS A 252 -22.21 23.78 12.19
N CYS A 253 -21.43 22.91 12.82
CA CYS A 253 -21.08 23.03 14.24
C CYS A 253 -20.20 24.26 14.51
N ILE A 254 -19.16 24.46 13.69
CA ILE A 254 -18.27 25.63 13.78
C ILE A 254 -19.08 26.91 13.58
N GLY A 255 -19.95 26.93 12.55
CA GLY A 255 -20.82 28.04 12.21
C GLY A 255 -21.77 28.48 13.34
N LYS A 256 -22.14 27.56 14.23
CA LYS A 256 -22.98 27.86 15.40
C LYS A 256 -22.17 28.33 16.61
N THR A 257 -20.94 27.85 16.75
CA THR A 257 -20.15 27.97 17.98
C THR A 257 -19.27 29.22 17.99
N TYR A 258 -18.73 29.60 16.84
CA TYR A 258 -17.74 30.68 16.73
C TYR A 258 -18.27 31.87 15.93
N MET A 259 -17.83 33.07 16.30
CA MET A 259 -18.09 34.31 15.55
C MET A 259 -16.97 34.55 14.52
N GLU A 260 -15.74 34.26 14.90
CA GLU A 260 -14.52 34.37 14.10
C GLU A 260 -13.61 33.16 14.38
N VAL A 261 -12.90 32.69 13.36
CA VAL A 261 -12.01 31.53 13.45
C VAL A 261 -10.78 31.73 12.57
N GLU A 262 -9.61 31.30 13.01
CA GLU A 262 -8.39 31.33 12.18
C GLU A 262 -8.47 30.31 11.03
N VAL A 263 -7.98 30.69 9.85
CA VAL A 263 -8.00 29.83 8.65
C VAL A 263 -7.33 28.49 8.92
N GLU A 264 -6.14 28.50 9.55
CA GLU A 264 -5.41 27.27 9.85
C GLU A 264 -6.19 26.30 10.74
N PHE A 265 -6.94 26.83 11.71
CA PHE A 265 -7.80 26.00 12.56
C PHE A 265 -8.92 25.39 11.72
N LEU A 266 -9.56 26.18 10.86
CA LEU A 266 -10.66 25.72 10.02
C LEU A 266 -10.19 24.62 9.05
N GLU A 267 -9.06 24.83 8.37
CA GLU A 267 -8.47 23.85 7.45
C GLU A 267 -8.02 22.57 8.18
N ARG A 268 -7.48 22.70 9.40
CA ARG A 268 -7.10 21.55 10.23
C ARG A 268 -8.31 20.73 10.67
N MET A 269 -9.42 21.37 11.02
CA MET A 269 -10.63 20.72 11.50
C MET A 269 -11.43 20.05 10.38
N THR A 270 -11.43 20.65 9.19
CA THR A 270 -12.22 20.20 8.03
C THR A 270 -11.42 19.31 7.08
N GLY A 271 -10.09 19.39 7.11
CA GLY A 271 -9.20 18.64 6.22
C GLY A 271 -9.14 19.16 4.78
N SER A 272 -9.74 20.31 4.50
CA SER A 272 -9.76 20.98 3.18
C SER A 272 -9.22 22.39 3.28
N THR A 273 -8.74 22.92 2.15
CA THR A 273 -8.27 24.31 2.07
C THR A 273 -9.43 25.29 2.02
N TRP A 274 -9.20 26.54 2.42
CA TRP A 274 -10.23 27.59 2.36
C TRP A 274 -10.88 27.75 0.98
N ASP A 275 -10.07 27.69 -0.08
CA ASP A 275 -10.58 27.80 -1.46
C ASP A 275 -11.51 26.64 -1.84
N GLU A 276 -11.18 25.43 -1.39
CA GLU A 276 -12.04 24.25 -1.58
C GLU A 276 -13.34 24.35 -0.78
N LEU A 277 -13.28 24.83 0.46
CA LEU A 277 -14.47 25.02 1.31
C LEU A 277 -15.43 26.04 0.68
N LYS A 278 -14.91 27.13 0.12
CA LYS A 278 -15.74 28.15 -0.54
C LYS A 278 -16.35 27.63 -1.85
N LYS A 279 -15.57 26.89 -2.65
CA LYS A 279 -15.99 26.40 -3.97
C LYS A 279 -16.92 25.19 -3.90
N ASN A 280 -16.61 24.23 -3.04
CA ASN A 280 -17.28 22.92 -3.01
C ASN A 280 -18.33 22.82 -1.90
N ASP A 281 -18.08 23.43 -0.75
CA ASP A 281 -18.96 23.32 0.43
C ASP A 281 -19.88 24.57 0.60
N GLY A 282 -19.76 25.56 -0.28
CA GLY A 282 -20.67 26.71 -0.37
C GLY A 282 -20.64 27.63 0.86
N VAL A 283 -19.48 27.71 1.53
CA VAL A 283 -19.34 28.46 2.78
C VAL A 283 -19.41 29.97 2.52
N GLY A 284 -20.51 30.61 2.93
CA GLY A 284 -20.74 32.06 2.78
C GLY A 284 -20.02 32.94 3.80
N TRP A 285 -18.89 32.49 4.35
CA TRP A 285 -18.12 33.26 5.34
C TRP A 285 -17.07 34.14 4.65
N GLU A 286 -16.73 35.26 5.27
CA GLU A 286 -15.78 36.24 4.73
C GLU A 286 -14.39 35.97 5.30
N LEU A 287 -13.36 36.00 4.45
CA LEU A 287 -11.97 35.90 4.87
C LEU A 287 -11.42 37.32 5.08
N ASP A 288 -11.02 37.63 6.30
CA ASP A 288 -10.33 38.85 6.67
C ASP A 288 -8.87 38.52 7.04
N HIS A 289 -7.96 38.75 6.10
CA HIS A 289 -6.52 38.43 6.18
C HIS A 289 -6.21 36.98 6.60
N THR A 290 -6.18 36.71 7.91
CA THR A 290 -5.85 35.42 8.53
C THR A 290 -7.02 34.78 9.30
N ARG A 291 -8.16 35.48 9.40
CA ARG A 291 -9.34 35.06 10.16
C ARG A 291 -10.59 35.06 9.30
N VAL A 292 -11.42 34.05 9.48
CA VAL A 292 -12.71 33.88 8.82
C VAL A 292 -13.79 34.42 9.74
N THR A 293 -14.51 35.45 9.31
CA THR A 293 -15.68 35.98 10.00
C THR A 293 -16.90 35.15 9.63
N ILE A 294 -17.38 34.39 10.60
CA ILE A 294 -18.51 33.46 10.46
C ILE A 294 -19.84 34.16 10.73
N ARG A 295 -19.89 35.02 11.76
CA ARG A 295 -21.09 35.76 12.15
C ARG A 295 -20.70 37.17 12.58
N LYS A 296 -21.36 38.18 12.04
CA LYS A 296 -21.23 39.57 12.49
C LYS A 296 -22.07 39.77 13.77
N PRO A 297 -21.55 40.44 14.82
CA PRO A 297 -22.34 40.77 16.01
C PRO A 297 -23.60 41.55 15.61
N LYS A 298 -24.76 41.13 16.09
CA LYS A 298 -26.00 41.87 15.87
C LYS A 298 -25.92 43.17 16.67
N GLU A 299 -25.83 44.32 15.99
CA GLU A 299 -25.92 45.63 16.66
C GLU A 299 -27.27 45.73 17.40
N ARG A 300 -27.21 46.00 18.71
CA ARG A 300 -28.41 46.38 19.48
C ARG A 300 -28.67 47.86 19.21
N PRO A 301 -29.90 48.29 18.85
CA PRO A 301 -30.21 49.70 18.79
C PRO A 301 -30.05 50.33 20.19
N SER A 302 -29.14 51.29 20.29
CA SER A 302 -28.81 52.02 21.51
C SER A 302 -30.01 52.85 21.97
N THR A 303 -30.66 52.44 23.06
CA THR A 303 -31.63 53.30 23.76
C THR A 303 -30.88 54.14 24.78
N GLN A 304 -30.65 55.41 24.46
CA GLN A 304 -30.32 56.45 25.43
C GLN A 304 -31.50 56.64 26.40
N LYS A 305 -31.27 56.56 27.72
CA LYS A 305 -31.96 57.39 28.73
C LYS A 305 -31.33 57.30 30.14
N GLN A 306 -30.78 58.45 30.54
CA GLN A 306 -30.64 59.10 31.86
C GLN A 306 -30.81 58.31 33.19
N ALA A 307 -29.82 58.51 34.07
CA ALA A 307 -29.83 58.41 35.54
C ALA A 307 -30.86 59.37 36.19
N SER A 308 -31.39 59.25 37.42
CA SER A 308 -31.33 58.40 38.66
C SER A 308 -32.49 58.92 39.59
N PRO A 309 -32.75 58.55 40.88
CA PRO A 309 -32.09 57.62 41.84
C PRO A 309 -33.01 56.66 42.66
N LEU A 310 -32.38 55.82 43.51
CA LEU A 310 -32.88 54.78 44.45
C LEU A 310 -33.67 55.33 45.68
N PRO A 311 -34.39 54.51 46.49
CA PRO A 311 -33.86 53.64 47.59
C PRO A 311 -34.65 52.30 47.77
N ALA A 312 -34.36 51.27 48.60
CA ALA A 312 -33.27 50.81 49.46
C ALA A 312 -33.56 49.36 49.94
N LEU A 313 -32.49 48.60 50.29
CA LEU A 313 -32.37 47.50 51.29
C LEU A 313 -33.25 46.24 51.11
N THR A 314 -32.74 45.00 51.19
CA THR A 314 -32.21 44.39 52.42
C THR A 314 -31.46 43.08 52.15
N VAL A 315 -30.46 42.84 52.99
CA VAL A 315 -29.51 41.73 53.16
C VAL A 315 -30.19 40.40 53.59
N LEU A 316 -29.66 39.24 53.17
CA LEU A 316 -29.32 38.06 54.01
C LEU A 316 -29.02 36.80 53.16
N ALA A 317 -27.78 36.33 53.24
CA ALA A 317 -27.38 34.91 53.24
C ALA A 317 -27.01 34.58 54.72
N PRO A 318 -26.77 33.32 55.19
CA PRO A 318 -26.26 32.15 54.44
C PRO A 318 -26.70 30.75 54.97
N ASN A 319 -25.97 29.71 54.52
CA ASN A 319 -25.69 28.39 55.14
C ASN A 319 -26.72 27.25 55.02
N ILE A 320 -26.40 25.95 55.04
CA ILE A 320 -25.23 25.02 54.91
C ILE A 320 -25.91 23.65 54.67
N GLU A 321 -25.26 22.71 53.95
CA GLU A 321 -25.11 21.27 54.29
C GLU A 321 -25.09 20.32 53.07
N SER A 322 -23.92 19.72 52.89
CA SER A 322 -23.69 18.42 52.26
C SER A 322 -24.14 17.29 53.21
N PRO A 323 -24.20 16.03 52.75
CA PRO A 323 -23.10 15.16 53.16
C PRO A 323 -22.58 14.19 52.09
N HIS A 324 -21.30 13.85 52.29
CA HIS A 324 -20.54 12.74 51.72
C HIS A 324 -21.01 11.39 52.29
N LEU A 325 -20.81 10.27 51.57
CA LEU A 325 -20.22 9.02 52.11
C LEU A 325 -19.99 7.92 51.02
N SER A 326 -18.72 7.79 50.65
CA SER A 326 -17.85 6.61 50.47
C SER A 326 -18.39 5.18 50.23
N LEU A 327 -17.90 4.59 49.13
CA LEU A 327 -17.15 3.32 48.98
C LEU A 327 -17.41 2.14 49.96
N ARG A 328 -17.64 0.93 49.40
CA ARG A 328 -16.76 -0.25 49.59
C ARG A 328 -17.11 -1.45 48.68
N LEU A 329 -16.05 -2.06 48.15
CA LEU A 329 -15.96 -3.39 47.57
C LEU A 329 -16.46 -4.49 48.51
N HIS A 330 -16.88 -5.66 47.98
CA HIS A 330 -16.38 -6.99 48.36
C HIS A 330 -16.60 -8.03 47.24
N LYS A 331 -15.55 -8.84 47.04
CA LYS A 331 -15.37 -10.09 46.26
C LYS A 331 -15.46 -11.26 47.29
N PRO A 332 -15.13 -12.57 47.06
CA PRO A 332 -14.90 -13.38 45.83
C PRO A 332 -15.38 -14.89 45.90
N SER A 333 -14.99 -15.66 44.87
CA SER A 333 -14.61 -17.12 44.86
C SER A 333 -15.75 -18.18 44.75
N ARG A 334 -15.66 -19.35 44.08
CA ARG A 334 -14.61 -20.37 43.76
C ARG A 334 -15.06 -21.24 42.54
N PHE A 335 -14.22 -21.53 41.52
CA PHE A 335 -13.39 -22.74 41.23
C PHE A 335 -14.03 -23.99 40.57
N VAL A 336 -13.17 -24.69 39.78
CA VAL A 336 -13.19 -26.08 39.22
C VAL A 336 -13.69 -26.18 37.76
N ALA A 337 -13.05 -26.85 36.77
CA ALA A 337 -11.73 -27.46 36.55
C ALA A 337 -11.53 -27.79 35.04
N MET A 338 -10.29 -28.11 34.65
CA MET A 338 -9.86 -28.67 33.36
C MET A 338 -10.29 -30.15 33.14
N PRO A 339 -10.04 -30.71 31.93
CA PRO A 339 -8.97 -31.73 31.85
C PRO A 339 -8.06 -31.70 30.59
N THR A 340 -6.77 -31.90 30.89
CA THR A 340 -5.66 -32.66 30.27
C THR A 340 -5.69 -33.26 28.83
N SER A 341 -4.64 -32.87 28.08
CA SER A 341 -3.64 -33.67 27.31
C SER A 341 -3.87 -35.16 26.97
N ARG A 342 -3.66 -35.53 25.69
CA ARG A 342 -3.11 -36.85 25.29
C ARG A 342 -2.24 -36.77 24.02
N LYS A 343 -1.23 -37.65 23.98
CA LYS A 343 -0.02 -37.72 23.13
C LYS A 343 -0.19 -38.30 21.70
N ARG A 344 0.67 -37.77 20.81
CA ARG A 344 1.38 -38.31 19.61
C ARG A 344 1.02 -39.70 19.04
N THR A 345 1.00 -39.74 17.70
CA THR A 345 1.70 -40.75 16.88
C THR A 345 2.27 -40.10 15.62
N ALA A 346 3.52 -40.45 15.31
CA ALA A 346 4.27 -40.04 14.14
C ALA A 346 4.33 -41.21 13.15
N THR A 347 4.23 -40.93 11.85
CA THR A 347 4.85 -41.75 10.80
C THR A 347 5.32 -40.85 9.66
N ARG A 348 6.48 -41.24 9.16
CA ARG A 348 7.46 -40.56 8.33
C ARG A 348 7.26 -40.92 6.86
N SER A 349 7.40 -39.96 5.96
CA SER A 349 8.03 -40.17 4.64
C SER A 349 8.48 -38.84 4.06
N GLU A 350 9.80 -38.72 3.93
CA GLU A 350 10.58 -37.61 3.39
C GLU A 350 10.29 -37.39 1.90
N VAL A 351 9.92 -36.17 1.52
CA VAL A 351 10.25 -35.61 0.21
C VAL A 351 10.83 -34.21 0.45
N LYS A 352 12.03 -34.02 -0.07
CA LYS A 352 12.92 -32.89 0.15
C LYS A 352 12.44 -31.68 -0.66
N ASP A 353 11.46 -30.96 -0.13
CA ASP A 353 11.01 -29.70 -0.72
C ASP A 353 12.04 -28.60 -0.44
N LYS A 354 12.72 -28.16 -1.50
CA LYS A 354 13.48 -26.90 -1.52
C LYS A 354 12.57 -25.80 -0.98
N ALA A 355 12.97 -25.19 0.13
CA ALA A 355 12.25 -24.08 0.75
C ALA A 355 12.11 -22.95 -0.27
N SER A 356 10.91 -22.80 -0.80
CA SER A 356 10.54 -21.70 -1.68
C SER A 356 10.53 -20.41 -0.87
N SER A 357 11.45 -19.52 -1.21
CA SER A 357 11.64 -18.20 -0.60
C SER A 357 10.36 -17.35 -0.71
N LEU A 358 10.12 -16.55 0.32
CA LEU A 358 8.80 -16.05 0.68
C LEU A 358 8.28 -14.84 -0.07
N LEU A 359 9.13 -14.18 -0.85
CA LEU A 359 8.73 -12.95 -1.52
C LEU A 359 8.04 -13.18 -2.85
N LEU A 360 7.92 -14.43 -3.28
CA LEU A 360 7.08 -14.81 -4.42
C LEU A 360 5.62 -15.10 -4.04
N SER A 361 5.17 -14.85 -2.79
CA SER A 361 3.72 -14.85 -2.53
C SER A 361 3.01 -13.65 -3.17
N ASP A 362 3.75 -12.68 -3.70
CA ASP A 362 3.22 -11.69 -4.64
C ASP A 362 3.72 -11.97 -6.06
N TYR A 363 3.43 -13.18 -6.55
CA TYR A 363 3.33 -13.49 -7.99
C TYR A 363 2.38 -12.53 -8.75
N ARG A 364 1.79 -11.54 -8.08
CA ARG A 364 0.94 -10.48 -8.62
C ARG A 364 1.69 -9.29 -9.20
N THR A 365 3.00 -9.20 -9.00
CA THR A 365 3.85 -8.20 -9.68
C THR A 365 4.71 -8.82 -10.81
N CYS A 366 4.76 -10.15 -10.92
CA CYS A 366 5.53 -10.86 -11.96
C CYS A 366 4.94 -10.79 -13.39
N TRP A 367 3.80 -10.12 -13.60
CA TRP A 367 3.13 -10.07 -14.92
C TRP A 367 3.70 -9.02 -15.88
N LEU A 368 4.79 -8.34 -15.51
CA LEU A 368 5.49 -7.40 -16.40
C LEU A 368 6.38 -8.10 -17.44
N ILE A 369 6.18 -9.40 -17.64
CA ILE A 369 7.05 -10.27 -18.41
C ILE A 369 6.24 -10.88 -19.56
N LYS A 370 6.55 -10.39 -20.76
CA LYS A 370 6.03 -10.67 -22.12
C LYS A 370 4.94 -9.71 -22.63
N THR A 371 5.43 -8.64 -23.25
CA THR A 371 4.72 -7.69 -24.12
C THR A 371 5.43 -7.62 -25.47
N ASP A 372 4.69 -7.47 -26.57
CA ASP A 372 5.20 -7.56 -27.96
C ASP A 372 5.96 -6.31 -28.48
N GLU A 373 6.35 -5.31 -27.67
CA GLU A 373 7.22 -4.17 -28.08
C GLU A 373 8.10 -3.61 -26.93
N PRO A 374 9.28 -3.03 -27.25
CA PRO A 374 10.56 -3.67 -26.98
C PRO A 374 10.72 -3.99 -25.48
N ALA A 375 10.42 -5.24 -25.14
CA ALA A 375 10.90 -5.82 -23.90
C ALA A 375 12.43 -5.86 -23.95
N VAL A 376 13.07 -5.42 -22.87
CA VAL A 376 14.50 -5.61 -22.67
C VAL A 376 14.67 -6.95 -21.99
N ASP A 377 15.45 -7.82 -22.60
CA ASP A 377 15.80 -9.11 -22.03
C ASP A 377 17.04 -8.94 -21.15
N ILE A 378 16.86 -9.12 -19.85
CA ILE A 378 17.98 -9.17 -18.91
C ILE A 378 18.33 -10.63 -18.69
N VAL A 379 19.48 -11.04 -19.20
CA VAL A 379 20.02 -12.40 -19.04
C VAL A 379 20.93 -12.41 -17.83
N VAL A 380 20.59 -13.23 -16.83
CA VAL A 380 21.39 -13.42 -15.63
C VAL A 380 21.64 -14.90 -15.40
N LYS A 381 22.90 -15.31 -15.54
CA LYS A 381 23.30 -16.73 -15.49
C LYS A 381 22.40 -17.58 -16.41
N ASP A 382 21.54 -18.41 -15.84
CA ASP A 382 20.64 -19.33 -16.57
C ASP A 382 19.20 -18.80 -16.72
N GLU A 383 18.89 -17.60 -16.20
CA GLU A 383 17.54 -17.01 -16.21
C GLU A 383 17.45 -15.78 -17.12
N ILE A 384 16.28 -15.61 -17.75
CA ILE A 384 16.00 -14.47 -18.64
C ILE A 384 14.76 -13.75 -18.12
N PHE A 385 14.92 -12.45 -17.84
CA PHE A 385 13.85 -11.56 -17.41
C PHE A 385 13.51 -10.58 -18.53
N SER A 386 12.35 -10.74 -19.17
CA SER A 386 11.87 -9.80 -20.19
C SER A 386 11.03 -8.69 -19.54
N ILE A 387 11.45 -7.43 -19.62
CA ILE A 387 10.81 -6.34 -18.86
C ILE A 387 10.64 -5.10 -19.74
N HIS A 388 9.58 -4.35 -19.50
CA HIS A 388 9.33 -3.12 -20.23
C HIS A 388 10.40 -2.05 -19.93
N LYS A 389 10.95 -1.45 -21.00
CA LYS A 389 12.01 -0.44 -20.92
C LYS A 389 11.70 0.70 -19.94
N SER A 390 10.46 1.18 -19.89
CA SER A 390 10.08 2.28 -18.99
C SER A 390 10.20 1.96 -17.50
N VAL A 391 10.09 0.68 -17.11
CA VAL A 391 10.23 0.28 -15.70
C VAL A 391 11.70 0.30 -15.29
N LEU A 392 12.59 -0.08 -16.20
CA LEU A 392 14.04 -0.06 -15.98
C LEU A 392 14.57 1.38 -15.97
N THR A 393 14.17 2.22 -16.92
CA THR A 393 14.80 3.55 -17.08
C THR A 393 14.26 4.62 -16.11
N LYS A 394 13.06 4.45 -15.53
CA LYS A 394 12.40 5.52 -14.76
C LYS A 394 13.09 5.90 -13.46
N HIS A 395 13.70 4.93 -12.78
CA HIS A 395 14.33 5.13 -11.47
C HIS A 395 15.77 4.59 -11.43
N SER A 396 16.37 4.33 -12.59
CA SER A 396 17.77 3.91 -12.73
C SER A 396 18.45 4.70 -13.84
N GLU A 397 19.41 5.54 -13.45
CA GLU A 397 20.25 6.26 -14.41
C GLU A 397 21.16 5.32 -15.21
N TYR A 398 21.52 4.18 -14.62
CA TYR A 398 22.29 3.14 -15.29
C TYR A 398 21.54 2.60 -16.50
N PHE A 399 20.30 2.13 -16.31
CA PHE A 399 19.49 1.59 -17.41
C PHE A 399 19.07 2.68 -18.39
N GLU A 400 18.85 3.92 -17.95
CA GLU A 400 18.61 5.06 -18.84
C GLU A 400 19.77 5.26 -19.82
N LYS A 401 21.02 5.26 -19.33
CA LYS A 401 22.21 5.41 -20.17
C LYS A 401 22.48 4.16 -21.01
N CYS A 402 22.43 2.98 -20.40
CA CYS A 402 22.70 1.69 -21.04
C CYS A 402 21.74 1.39 -22.20
N LEU A 403 20.47 1.80 -22.09
CA LEU A 403 19.45 1.58 -23.11
C LEU A 403 19.28 2.79 -24.05
N THR A 404 20.21 3.76 -24.02
CA THR A 404 20.31 4.88 -24.96
C THR A 404 21.52 4.68 -25.87
N LYS A 405 21.42 5.02 -27.16
CA LYS A 405 22.55 4.88 -28.10
C LYS A 405 23.75 5.71 -27.60
N PRO A 406 25.01 5.22 -27.72
CA PRO A 406 25.49 4.23 -28.70
C PRO A 406 25.79 2.81 -28.16
N PHE A 407 25.34 2.44 -26.96
CA PHE A 407 25.69 1.14 -26.35
C PHE A 407 25.10 -0.07 -27.10
N ALA A 408 25.82 -1.20 -27.10
CA ALA A 408 25.42 -2.42 -27.80
C ALA A 408 24.11 -3.01 -27.22
N GLU A 409 23.93 -2.86 -25.92
CA GLU A 409 22.75 -3.23 -25.15
C GLU A 409 21.50 -2.47 -25.61
N ALA A 410 21.65 -1.22 -26.05
CA ALA A 410 20.57 -0.41 -26.61
C ALA A 410 20.21 -0.80 -28.06
N LEU A 411 21.12 -1.46 -28.78
CA LEU A 411 20.89 -1.97 -30.14
C LEU A 411 20.21 -3.33 -30.11
N ASP A 412 20.66 -4.21 -29.21
CA ASP A 412 20.16 -5.58 -29.09
C ASP A 412 18.93 -5.69 -28.18
N ASN A 413 18.64 -4.68 -27.35
CA ASN A 413 17.67 -4.75 -26.24
C ASN A 413 17.93 -5.93 -25.29
N VAL A 414 19.19 -6.35 -25.17
CA VAL A 414 19.62 -7.43 -24.28
C VAL A 414 20.70 -6.89 -23.36
N VAL A 415 20.52 -7.06 -22.05
CA VAL A 415 21.52 -6.75 -21.02
C VAL A 415 21.94 -8.04 -20.36
N ARG A 416 23.24 -8.27 -20.19
CA ARG A 416 23.77 -9.52 -19.62
C ARG A 416 24.53 -9.25 -18.32
N PHE A 417 24.25 -10.03 -17.29
CA PHE A 417 24.98 -10.01 -16.02
C PHE A 417 25.38 -11.43 -15.61
N ASP A 418 26.69 -11.67 -15.49
CA ASP A 418 27.20 -12.99 -15.09
C ASP A 418 27.42 -13.08 -13.57
N ASP A 419 27.53 -11.93 -12.91
CA ASP A 419 27.92 -11.79 -11.51
C ASP A 419 26.73 -11.57 -10.55
N ILE A 420 25.52 -11.39 -11.08
CA ILE A 420 24.30 -11.17 -10.28
C ILE A 420 23.58 -12.51 -10.07
N GLU A 421 23.01 -12.73 -8.88
CA GLU A 421 22.10 -13.87 -8.67
C GLU A 421 20.69 -13.56 -9.19
N PRO A 422 20.05 -14.48 -9.94
CA PRO A 422 18.72 -14.26 -10.51
C PRO A 422 17.66 -13.90 -9.46
N GLN A 423 17.74 -14.49 -8.26
CA GLN A 423 16.84 -14.19 -7.15
C GLN A 423 16.86 -12.70 -6.76
N TYR A 424 18.04 -12.11 -6.60
CA TYR A 424 18.19 -10.71 -6.19
C TYR A 424 17.83 -9.76 -7.32
N LEU A 425 18.15 -10.12 -8.56
CA LEU A 425 17.67 -9.35 -9.71
C LEU A 425 16.13 -9.35 -9.75
N GLY A 426 15.50 -10.51 -9.62
CA GLY A 426 14.04 -10.62 -9.56
C GLY A 426 13.41 -9.71 -8.49
N TYR A 427 14.03 -9.62 -7.31
CA TYR A 427 13.60 -8.69 -6.27
C TYR A 427 13.78 -7.22 -6.63
N TYR A 428 14.94 -6.85 -7.20
CA TYR A 428 15.17 -5.49 -7.68
C TYR A 428 14.14 -5.09 -8.75
N LEU A 429 13.82 -5.99 -9.67
CA LEU A 429 12.86 -5.77 -10.74
C LEU A 429 11.43 -5.63 -10.21
N GLY A 430 11.05 -6.45 -9.23
CA GLY A 430 9.78 -6.30 -8.51
C GLY A 430 9.69 -4.94 -7.82
N LEU A 431 10.78 -4.48 -7.19
CA LEU A 431 10.87 -3.16 -6.58
C LEU A 431 10.75 -2.05 -7.63
N ALA A 432 11.46 -2.13 -8.76
CA ALA A 432 11.39 -1.17 -9.86
C ALA A 432 9.97 -1.07 -10.45
N ALA A 433 9.30 -2.21 -10.62
CA ALA A 433 7.90 -2.28 -11.05
C ALA A 433 6.96 -1.59 -10.04
N SER A 434 7.17 -1.83 -8.74
CA SER A 434 6.38 -1.19 -7.68
C SER A 434 6.55 0.34 -7.65
N TYR A 435 7.77 0.83 -7.84
CA TYR A 435 8.09 2.26 -7.92
C TYR A 435 7.57 2.91 -9.21
N SER A 436 7.33 2.11 -10.23
CA SER A 436 6.68 2.53 -11.46
C SER A 436 5.14 2.48 -11.35
N SER A 437 4.61 1.78 -10.34
CA SER A 437 3.18 1.67 -10.01
C SER A 437 2.68 2.83 -9.14
N ILE A 438 1.36 2.92 -8.99
CA ILE A 438 0.61 4.00 -8.32
C ILE A 438 0.94 4.09 -6.82
N VAL A 439 1.36 2.98 -6.23
CA VAL A 439 1.68 2.86 -4.80
C VAL A 439 3.10 2.30 -4.67
N PRO A 440 4.12 3.14 -4.44
CA PRO A 440 5.42 2.63 -4.03
C PRO A 440 5.26 1.89 -2.69
N HIS A 441 5.99 0.80 -2.50
CA HIS A 441 5.98 0.09 -1.22
C HIS A 441 6.31 1.06 -0.09
N ALA A 442 5.48 1.07 0.96
CA ALA A 442 5.81 1.77 2.19
C ALA A 442 6.82 0.92 2.97
N ALA A 443 7.82 1.57 3.58
CA ALA A 443 8.79 0.86 4.40
C ALA A 443 8.04 0.04 5.48
N PRO A 444 8.51 -1.17 5.80
CA PRO A 444 7.87 -2.01 6.80
C PRO A 444 7.77 -1.22 8.11
N ILE A 445 6.60 -1.26 8.73
CA ILE A 445 6.41 -0.65 10.05
C ILE A 445 7.10 -1.56 11.07
N PRO A 446 7.93 -1.03 12.00
CA PRO A 446 8.57 -1.85 13.04
C PRO A 446 7.56 -2.71 13.79
N LEU A 447 7.83 -4.01 13.88
CA LEU A 447 6.87 -4.96 14.45
C LEU A 447 6.72 -4.75 15.96
N GLN A 448 5.48 -4.82 16.44
CA GLN A 448 5.19 -4.74 17.87
C GLN A 448 5.77 -5.95 18.63
N ASN A 449 5.65 -7.15 18.03
CA ASN A 449 6.11 -8.43 18.56
C ASN A 449 7.00 -9.17 17.51
N PRO A 450 8.26 -8.77 17.33
CA PRO A 450 9.17 -9.38 16.35
C PRO A 450 9.56 -10.83 16.69
N GLU A 451 9.31 -11.31 17.90
CA GLU A 451 9.52 -12.70 18.32
C GLU A 451 8.44 -13.68 17.81
N ALA A 452 7.25 -13.17 17.43
CA ALA A 452 6.18 -14.01 16.91
C ALA A 452 6.53 -14.51 15.50
N ARG A 453 6.73 -15.84 15.36
CA ARG A 453 7.12 -16.46 14.08
C ARG A 453 6.07 -16.20 13.00
N GLY A 454 6.47 -15.42 12.00
CA GLY A 454 5.82 -15.29 10.70
C GLY A 454 6.85 -15.51 9.58
N ARG A 455 6.39 -15.85 8.38
CA ARG A 455 7.24 -15.96 7.18
C ARG A 455 7.80 -14.56 6.86
N ARG A 456 9.08 -14.30 7.12
CA ARG A 456 9.77 -13.00 6.90
C ARG A 456 10.78 -13.08 5.77
N VAL A 457 11.10 -11.93 5.20
CA VAL A 457 12.21 -11.77 4.25
C VAL A 457 13.53 -11.83 5.04
N PRO A 458 14.50 -12.66 4.62
CA PRO A 458 15.83 -12.62 5.19
C PRO A 458 16.46 -11.24 5.06
N MET A 459 17.12 -10.75 6.10
CA MET A 459 17.78 -9.44 6.08
C MET A 459 18.85 -9.34 4.99
N ARG A 460 19.52 -10.46 4.68
CA ARG A 460 20.48 -10.59 3.57
C ARG A 460 19.88 -10.19 2.22
N ASP A 461 18.65 -10.61 1.93
CA ASP A 461 17.99 -10.30 0.67
C ASP A 461 17.82 -8.78 0.49
N PHE A 462 17.56 -8.05 1.57
CA PHE A 462 17.49 -6.59 1.52
C PHE A 462 18.86 -5.94 1.25
N VAL A 463 19.92 -6.48 1.83
CA VAL A 463 21.30 -5.99 1.60
C VAL A 463 21.71 -6.22 0.15
N GLU A 464 21.44 -7.40 -0.42
CA GLU A 464 21.78 -7.73 -1.80
C GLU A 464 21.04 -6.83 -2.80
N VAL A 465 19.75 -6.58 -2.58
CA VAL A 465 18.99 -5.63 -3.42
C VAL A 465 19.47 -4.19 -3.21
N TYR A 466 19.91 -3.80 -2.02
CA TYR A 466 20.51 -2.49 -1.77
C TYR A 466 21.79 -2.28 -2.60
N LYS A 467 22.66 -3.29 -2.69
CA LYS A 467 23.85 -3.25 -3.57
C LYS A 467 23.48 -3.12 -5.04
N LEU A 468 22.44 -3.83 -5.48
CA LEU A 468 21.91 -3.69 -6.84
C LEU A 468 21.35 -2.29 -7.10
N CYS A 469 20.68 -1.67 -6.13
CA CYS A 469 20.20 -0.30 -6.26
C CYS A 469 21.36 0.69 -6.41
N ASP A 470 22.47 0.50 -5.69
CA ASP A 470 23.66 1.34 -5.82
C ASP A 470 24.35 1.14 -7.18
N ARG A 471 24.55 -0.12 -7.59
CA ARG A 471 25.12 -0.48 -8.90
C ARG A 471 24.30 0.08 -10.07
N PHE A 472 22.98 0.02 -9.97
CA PHE A 472 22.06 0.54 -10.99
C PHE A 472 21.72 2.02 -10.78
N LEU A 473 22.44 2.75 -9.94
CA LEU A 473 22.26 4.19 -9.70
C LEU A 473 20.79 4.57 -9.40
N SER A 474 20.13 3.76 -8.59
CA SER A 474 18.71 3.86 -8.24
C SER A 474 18.53 4.45 -6.83
N THR A 475 18.89 5.72 -6.66
CA THR A 475 18.99 6.40 -5.35
C THR A 475 17.74 6.28 -4.48
N LYS A 476 16.55 6.55 -5.03
CA LYS A 476 15.28 6.48 -4.30
C LYS A 476 14.91 5.06 -3.83
N MET A 477 15.31 4.05 -4.60
CA MET A 477 15.12 2.65 -4.24
C MET A 477 16.13 2.23 -3.19
N ALA A 478 17.39 2.69 -3.30
CA ALA A 478 18.42 2.47 -2.29
C ALA A 478 18.03 3.05 -0.92
N ASP A 479 17.47 4.26 -0.88
CA ASP A 479 16.97 4.88 0.36
C ASP A 479 15.89 4.04 1.05
N PHE A 480 14.96 3.51 0.27
CA PHE A 480 13.91 2.63 0.77
C PHE A 480 14.46 1.30 1.27
N MET A 481 15.41 0.70 0.54
CA MET A 481 16.07 -0.52 0.99
C MET A 481 16.86 -0.27 2.28
N LYS A 482 17.53 0.88 2.43
CA LYS A 482 18.18 1.29 3.68
C LYS A 482 17.18 1.36 4.84
N GLN A 483 15.97 1.89 4.61
CA GLN A 483 14.90 1.90 5.62
C GLN A 483 14.40 0.49 5.98
N CYS A 484 14.28 -0.41 5.01
CA CYS A 484 13.91 -1.81 5.23
C CYS A 484 14.96 -2.55 6.07
N ILE A 485 16.25 -2.32 5.78
CA ILE A 485 17.35 -2.90 6.54
C ILE A 485 17.36 -2.35 7.96
N ASN A 486 17.25 -1.02 8.16
CA ASN A 486 17.20 -0.41 9.49
C ASN A 486 16.04 -0.94 10.33
N THR A 487 14.86 -1.13 9.73
CA THR A 487 13.71 -1.73 10.41
C THR A 487 13.99 -3.17 10.80
N SER A 488 14.60 -3.95 9.90
CA SER A 488 14.97 -5.35 10.16
C SER A 488 16.01 -5.47 11.27
N ILE A 489 17.00 -4.56 11.33
CA ILE A 489 17.98 -4.47 12.41
C ILE A 489 17.28 -4.19 13.75
N GLY A 490 16.38 -3.20 13.78
CA GLY A 490 15.64 -2.85 14.98
C GLY A 490 14.74 -3.98 15.48
N ASP A 491 14.05 -4.67 14.57
CA ASP A 491 13.17 -5.80 14.86
C ASP A 491 13.98 -7.00 15.36
N GLY A 492 15.11 -7.30 14.71
CA GLY A 492 16.04 -8.34 15.13
C GLY A 492 16.65 -8.08 16.51
N HIS A 493 17.07 -6.85 16.79
CA HIS A 493 17.54 -6.47 18.13
C HIS A 493 16.47 -6.70 19.20
N ARG A 494 15.23 -6.25 18.97
CA ARG A 494 14.14 -6.46 19.92
C ARG A 494 13.81 -7.94 20.11
N ALA A 495 13.91 -8.75 19.05
CA ALA A 495 13.74 -10.20 19.14
C ALA A 495 14.83 -10.84 20.00
N LEU A 496 16.10 -10.50 19.76
CA LEU A 496 17.24 -10.96 20.58
C LEU A 496 17.07 -10.56 22.05
N TYR A 497 16.77 -9.27 22.30
CA TYR A 497 16.68 -8.75 23.67
C TYR A 497 15.54 -9.39 24.48
N ARG A 498 14.37 -9.60 23.85
CA ARG A 498 13.19 -10.16 24.53
C ARG A 498 13.25 -11.67 24.70
N ALA A 499 14.00 -12.36 23.85
CA ALA A 499 14.08 -13.82 23.83
C ALA A 499 15.39 -14.35 24.43
N SER A 500 15.88 -13.74 25.51
CA SER A 500 17.11 -14.16 26.20
C SER A 500 17.09 -15.63 26.66
N SER A 501 15.91 -16.19 26.93
CA SER A 501 15.73 -17.59 27.34
C SER A 501 15.51 -18.58 26.18
N ASP A 502 15.16 -18.10 24.98
CA ASP A 502 14.93 -18.96 23.81
C ASP A 502 16.19 -19.05 22.95
N LYS A 503 17.00 -20.08 23.23
CA LYS A 503 18.22 -20.36 22.48
C LYS A 503 17.98 -20.59 20.99
N GLY A 504 16.81 -21.12 20.60
CA GLY A 504 16.49 -21.37 19.20
C GLY A 504 16.26 -20.07 18.43
N LEU A 505 15.56 -19.11 19.04
CA LEU A 505 15.34 -17.80 18.43
C LEU A 505 16.62 -16.95 18.41
N GLN A 506 17.43 -17.00 19.47
CA GLN A 506 18.76 -16.38 19.52
C GLN A 506 19.61 -16.88 18.35
N LYS A 507 19.71 -18.20 18.17
CA LYS A 507 20.47 -18.83 17.07
C LYS A 507 19.99 -18.37 15.69
N ALA A 508 18.69 -18.48 15.42
CA ALA A 508 18.13 -18.10 14.12
C ALA A 508 18.37 -16.62 13.80
N THR A 509 18.16 -15.73 14.78
CA THR A 509 18.35 -14.29 14.59
C THR A 509 19.84 -13.95 14.46
N THR A 510 20.73 -14.62 15.19
CA THR A 510 22.19 -14.49 15.00
C THR A 510 22.61 -14.86 13.60
N ARG A 511 22.06 -15.95 13.05
CA ARG A 511 22.33 -16.35 11.68
C ARG A 511 21.86 -15.29 10.67
N GLU A 512 20.68 -14.72 10.87
CA GLU A 512 20.18 -13.63 10.02
C GLU A 512 21.09 -12.39 10.01
N PHE A 513 21.61 -11.98 11.19
CA PHE A 513 22.58 -10.89 11.29
C PHE A 513 23.91 -11.24 10.63
N ALA A 514 24.40 -12.46 10.82
CA ALA A 514 25.65 -12.93 10.24
C ALA A 514 25.59 -12.94 8.71
N ASP A 515 24.55 -13.57 8.15
CA ASP A 515 24.34 -13.66 6.70
C ASP A 515 24.19 -12.28 6.05
N ALA A 516 23.51 -11.35 6.72
CA ALA A 516 23.32 -9.99 6.20
C ALA A 516 24.58 -9.13 6.32
N PHE A 517 25.35 -9.26 7.39
CA PHE A 517 26.62 -8.55 7.56
C PHE A 517 27.68 -9.04 6.57
N GLU A 518 27.75 -10.36 6.35
CA GLU A 518 28.66 -10.97 5.38
C GLU A 518 28.28 -10.60 3.93
N ALA A 519 27.04 -10.20 3.64
CA ALA A 519 26.66 -9.70 2.32
C ALA A 519 27.14 -8.26 2.02
N LEU A 520 27.56 -7.49 3.04
CA LEU A 520 27.99 -6.09 2.89
C LEU A 520 29.38 -5.96 2.23
N GLU A 521 29.53 -4.95 1.39
CA GLU A 521 30.79 -4.50 0.80
C GLU A 521 31.38 -3.39 1.67
N LEU A 522 32.30 -3.76 2.57
CA LEU A 522 32.90 -2.87 3.57
C LEU A 522 33.93 -1.88 3.00
N GLU A 523 33.98 -1.73 1.68
CA GLU A 523 34.77 -0.71 0.98
C GLU A 523 33.94 0.56 0.75
N HIS A 524 32.61 0.45 0.75
CA HIS A 524 31.71 1.57 0.50
C HIS A 524 31.30 2.27 1.83
N PRO A 525 31.45 3.61 1.95
CA PRO A 525 31.23 4.32 3.22
C PRO A 525 29.82 4.14 3.80
N ALA A 526 28.78 4.14 2.96
CA ALA A 526 27.41 3.94 3.42
C ALA A 526 27.16 2.51 3.97
N GLN A 527 27.86 1.50 3.43
CA GLN A 527 27.75 0.12 3.88
C GLN A 527 28.57 -0.12 5.15
N ILE A 528 29.68 0.60 5.34
CA ILE A 528 30.45 0.62 6.60
C ILE A 528 29.59 1.14 7.75
N GLU A 529 28.85 2.24 7.55
CA GLU A 529 27.93 2.80 8.55
C GLU A 529 26.82 1.79 8.91
N LEU A 530 26.25 1.15 7.90
CA LEU A 530 25.20 0.14 8.07
C LEU A 530 25.72 -1.08 8.85
N GLY A 531 26.92 -1.56 8.50
CA GLY A 531 27.59 -2.65 9.21
C GLY A 531 27.89 -2.29 10.67
N ALA A 532 28.36 -1.06 10.94
CA ALA A 532 28.58 -0.59 12.30
C ALA A 532 27.27 -0.58 13.11
N THR A 533 26.17 -0.14 12.50
CA THR A 533 24.83 -0.15 13.10
C THR A 533 24.36 -1.58 13.42
N MET A 534 24.51 -2.52 12.49
CA MET A 534 24.18 -3.94 12.69
C MET A 534 24.92 -4.52 13.90
N ILE A 535 26.23 -4.29 13.99
CA ILE A 535 27.06 -4.83 15.08
C ILE A 535 26.68 -4.23 16.44
N VAL A 536 26.43 -2.92 16.50
CA VAL A 536 25.99 -2.26 17.74
C VAL A 536 24.68 -2.86 18.22
N TYR A 537 23.66 -2.90 17.35
CA TYR A 537 22.34 -3.44 17.69
C TYR A 537 22.38 -4.92 18.07
N PHE A 538 23.19 -5.72 17.36
CA PHE A 538 23.40 -7.13 17.70
C PHE A 538 24.04 -7.29 19.08
N CYS A 539 25.16 -6.58 19.34
CA CYS A 539 25.88 -6.68 20.61
C CYS A 539 25.05 -6.19 21.80
N GLU A 540 24.13 -5.23 21.62
CA GLU A 540 23.19 -4.78 22.66
C GLU A 540 22.00 -5.72 22.87
N GLY A 541 21.67 -6.57 21.89
CA GLY A 541 20.49 -7.45 21.96
C GLY A 541 20.78 -8.88 22.41
N ILE A 542 21.92 -9.44 22.03
CA ILE A 542 22.28 -10.85 22.24
C ILE A 542 22.53 -11.19 23.71
N ASP A 543 22.07 -12.36 24.16
CA ASP A 543 22.48 -12.93 25.44
C ASP A 543 23.89 -13.54 25.36
N TYR A 544 24.80 -13.17 26.27
CA TYR A 544 26.20 -13.63 26.23
C TYR A 544 26.34 -15.15 26.36
N GLY A 545 25.47 -15.81 27.14
CA GLY A 545 25.47 -17.27 27.28
C GLY A 545 24.92 -17.98 26.04
N ALA A 546 23.96 -17.34 25.34
CA ALA A 546 23.48 -17.81 24.06
C ALA A 546 24.54 -17.67 22.95
N TRP A 547 25.31 -16.57 22.94
CA TRP A 547 26.42 -16.34 22.00
C TRP A 547 27.46 -17.46 22.06
N ASP A 548 27.93 -17.82 23.26
CA ASP A 548 28.89 -18.90 23.48
C ASP A 548 28.40 -20.24 22.90
N SER A 549 27.08 -20.47 22.92
CA SER A 549 26.44 -21.68 22.37
C SER A 549 26.15 -21.61 20.85
N CYS A 550 26.22 -20.44 20.22
CA CYS A 550 25.84 -20.25 18.81
C CYS A 550 26.98 -19.77 17.90
N VAL A 551 28.10 -19.31 18.46
CA VAL A 551 29.25 -18.80 17.68
C VAL A 551 29.78 -19.83 16.68
N GLU A 552 29.81 -21.11 17.05
CA GLU A 552 30.24 -22.23 16.20
C GLU A 552 29.39 -22.36 14.91
N GLU A 553 28.12 -21.98 14.94
CA GLU A 553 27.20 -22.08 13.80
C GLU A 553 27.34 -20.91 12.79
N VAL A 554 28.12 -19.88 13.13
CA VAL A 554 28.38 -18.70 12.29
C VAL A 554 29.87 -18.49 12.00
N MET A 555 30.70 -19.50 12.25
CA MET A 555 32.14 -19.46 11.97
C MET A 555 32.46 -19.35 10.47
N ASP A 556 31.52 -19.72 9.60
CA ASP A 556 31.57 -19.50 8.16
C ASP A 556 31.38 -18.02 7.76
N CYS A 557 31.05 -17.13 8.71
CA CYS A 557 30.95 -15.68 8.54
C CYS A 557 32.07 -14.96 9.35
N PRO A 558 33.34 -15.06 8.91
CA PRO A 558 34.49 -14.62 9.71
C PRO A 558 34.53 -13.11 9.94
N ARG A 559 34.01 -12.30 9.00
CA ARG A 559 33.97 -10.84 9.17
C ARG A 559 32.98 -10.44 10.25
N PHE A 560 31.82 -11.08 10.29
CA PHE A 560 30.82 -10.87 11.34
C PHE A 560 31.39 -11.23 12.72
N VAL A 561 31.93 -12.45 12.87
CA VAL A 561 32.50 -12.93 14.15
C VAL A 561 33.62 -12.01 14.65
N GLY A 562 34.51 -11.58 13.76
CA GLY A 562 35.59 -10.66 14.10
C GLY A 562 35.08 -9.31 14.61
N GLN A 563 34.05 -8.74 13.98
CA GLN A 563 33.49 -7.44 14.39
C GLN A 563 32.65 -7.52 15.66
N VAL A 564 31.88 -8.60 15.85
CA VAL A 564 31.16 -8.88 17.10
C VAL A 564 32.15 -9.02 18.26
N SER A 565 33.24 -9.76 18.06
CA SER A 565 34.30 -9.93 19.06
C SER A 565 34.93 -8.59 19.46
N ARG A 566 35.19 -7.70 18.50
CA ARG A 566 35.63 -6.32 18.76
C ARG A 566 34.56 -5.51 19.50
N GLY A 567 33.28 -5.69 19.16
CA GLY A 567 32.15 -5.09 19.85
C GLY A 567 32.09 -5.47 21.33
N PHE A 568 32.19 -6.77 21.63
CA PHE A 568 32.25 -7.27 23.01
C PHE A 568 33.50 -6.82 23.74
N ALA A 569 34.68 -6.80 23.10
CA ALA A 569 35.90 -6.28 23.71
C ALA A 569 35.77 -4.79 24.10
N ARG A 570 35.15 -3.96 23.25
CA ARG A 570 34.86 -2.54 23.55
C ARG A 570 33.90 -2.41 24.73
N LYS A 571 32.84 -3.23 24.77
CA LYS A 571 31.89 -3.26 25.89
C LYS A 571 32.56 -3.69 27.20
N LEU A 572 33.39 -4.72 27.15
CA LEU A 572 34.16 -5.17 28.30
C LEU A 572 35.11 -4.08 28.79
N ALA A 573 35.81 -3.39 27.88
CA ALA A 573 36.67 -2.27 28.23
C ALA A 573 35.88 -1.14 28.91
N ALA A 574 34.71 -0.76 28.38
CA ALA A 574 33.83 0.24 29.00
C ALA A 574 33.33 -0.22 30.39
N ALA A 575 32.96 -1.50 30.52
CA ALA A 575 32.56 -2.08 31.80
C ALA A 575 33.72 -2.09 32.82
N MET A 576 34.94 -2.38 32.39
CA MET A 576 36.15 -2.34 33.23
C MET A 576 36.49 -0.94 33.70
N SER A 577 36.33 0.08 32.85
CA SER A 577 36.47 1.49 33.24
C SER A 577 35.43 1.90 34.30
N SER A 578 34.24 1.28 34.30
CA SER A 578 33.18 1.54 35.29
C SER A 578 33.31 0.71 36.58
N ARG A 579 33.91 -0.50 36.51
CA ARG A 579 34.09 -1.42 37.64
C ARG A 579 35.58 -1.69 37.84
N SER A 580 36.19 -1.03 38.83
CA SER A 580 37.63 -1.09 39.17
C SER A 580 38.19 -2.48 39.57
N LYS A 581 37.39 -3.55 39.51
CA LYS A 581 37.71 -4.86 40.12
C LYS A 581 38.07 -5.98 39.15
N LEU A 582 37.97 -5.81 37.83
CA LEU A 582 38.46 -6.81 36.87
C LEU A 582 39.95 -6.57 36.58
N LYS A 583 40.85 -7.26 37.27
CA LYS A 583 42.30 -7.19 37.01
C LYS A 583 42.71 -8.33 36.07
N ARG A 584 43.57 -8.04 35.10
CA ARG A 584 44.21 -9.09 34.29
C ARG A 584 45.02 -9.98 35.23
N LYS A 585 44.83 -11.29 35.12
CA LYS A 585 45.57 -12.27 35.89
C LYS A 585 46.64 -12.86 34.98
N GLU A 586 47.89 -12.72 35.36
CA GLU A 586 48.97 -13.51 34.77
C GLU A 586 48.76 -14.95 35.23
N LEU A 587 48.56 -15.84 34.27
CA LEU A 587 48.47 -17.27 34.55
C LEU A 587 49.91 -17.81 34.63
N PRO A 588 50.22 -18.69 35.60
CA PRO A 588 51.50 -19.39 35.60
C PRO A 588 51.66 -20.20 34.31
N CYS A 589 52.91 -20.48 33.92
CA CYS A 589 53.21 -21.36 32.77
C CYS A 589 52.44 -22.70 32.95
N PRO A 590 51.80 -23.23 31.88
CA PRO A 590 50.90 -24.38 31.96
C PRO A 590 51.46 -25.61 32.70
#